data_AF-A0A0M3KHV7-F1
#
_entry.id   AF-A0A0M3KHV7-F1
#
_cell.length_a   1.000
_cell.length_b   1.000
_cell.length_c   1.000
_cell.angle_alpha   90.00
_cell.angle_beta   90.00
_cell.angle_gamma   90.00
#
_symmetry.space_group_name_H-M   'P 1'
#
loop_
_entity.id
_entity.type
_entity.pdbx_description
1 polymer ?
#
loop_
_entity_poly.entity_id
_entity_poly.type
_entity_poly.pdbx_seq_one_letter_code
_entity_poly.pdbx_strand_id
1 'polypeptide(L)'
;MLLYIFTLLLSVLIIESTSHYLPDPPVFTAVQHYPSICYLPPESGLCASFDPESDNTVDDDTNDSDDQLLIRYYFDATTQQCYQFGVQNCGGNENRFENLADCQSFCSLTKSQVGQ
;
A
#
# COMPACT_ATOMS: atom_id res chain seq x y z
N MET A 1 -55.12 3.05 39.55
CA MET A 1 -54.98 4.15 38.57
C MET A 1 -53.58 4.75 38.58
N LEU A 2 -53.06 5.27 39.71
CA LEU A 2 -51.68 5.78 39.82
C LEU A 2 -50.59 4.74 39.51
N LEU A 3 -50.72 3.51 40.02
CA LEU A 3 -49.81 2.40 39.72
C LEU A 3 -49.80 2.03 38.23
N TYR A 4 -50.94 2.13 37.55
CA TYR A 4 -51.07 1.84 36.12
C TYR A 4 -50.39 2.91 35.26
N ILE A 5 -50.51 4.19 35.65
CA ILE A 5 -49.80 5.30 35.02
C ILE A 5 -48.28 5.13 35.20
N PHE A 6 -47.84 4.71 36.38
CA PHE A 6 -46.42 4.47 36.65
C PHE A 6 -45.86 3.31 35.81
N THR A 7 -46.63 2.21 35.67
CA THR A 7 -46.24 1.09 34.80
C THR A 7 -46.21 1.48 33.32
N LEU A 8 -47.14 2.31 32.85
CA LEU A 8 -47.15 2.80 31.47
C LEU A 8 -45.97 3.74 31.19
N LEU A 9 -45.66 4.68 32.09
CA LEU A 9 -44.52 5.59 31.95
C LEU A 9 -43.18 4.83 31.93
N LEU A 10 -43.01 3.85 32.83
CA LEU A 10 -41.82 2.98 32.82
C LEU A 10 -41.70 2.20 31.50
N SER A 11 -42.82 1.68 30.96
CA SER A 11 -42.80 0.96 29.68
C SER A 11 -42.45 1.85 28.49
N VAL A 12 -42.90 3.11 28.47
CA VAL A 12 -42.60 4.08 27.40
C VAL A 12 -41.14 4.52 27.42
N LEU A 13 -40.58 4.76 28.61
CA LEU A 13 -39.15 5.12 28.79
C LEU A 13 -38.21 3.99 28.34
N ILE A 14 -38.62 2.73 28.50
CA ILE A 14 -37.86 1.56 28.00
C ILE A 14 -37.91 1.49 26.46
N ILE A 15 -39.00 1.91 25.82
CA ILE A 15 -39.13 1.89 24.35
C ILE A 15 -38.30 3.02 23.69
N GLU A 16 -38.19 4.21 24.31
CA GLU A 16 -37.36 5.32 23.79
C GLU A 16 -35.85 5.03 23.81
N SER A 17 -35.39 4.17 24.72
CA SER A 17 -33.96 3.85 24.86
C SER A 17 -33.46 2.75 23.91
N THR A 18 -34.35 2.11 23.15
CA THR A 18 -34.01 0.96 22.29
C THR A 18 -34.25 1.20 20.80
N SER A 19 -34.82 2.34 20.40
CA SER A 19 -35.08 2.64 18.99
C SER A 19 -34.05 3.62 18.42
N HIS A 20 -33.26 3.12 17.47
CA HIS A 20 -32.41 3.86 16.52
C HIS A 20 -31.00 4.28 16.95
N TYR A 21 -30.23 3.34 17.51
CA TYR A 21 -28.80 3.35 17.18
C TYR A 21 -28.63 2.85 15.74
N LEU A 22 -28.53 3.79 14.79
CA LEU A 22 -27.88 3.50 13.50
C LEU A 22 -26.37 3.54 13.79
N PRO A 23 -25.61 2.44 13.59
CA PRO A 23 -24.17 2.52 13.69
C PRO A 23 -23.71 3.58 12.69
N ASP A 24 -22.77 4.44 13.10
CA ASP A 24 -22.12 5.34 12.16
C ASP A 24 -21.60 4.51 10.98
N PRO A 25 -21.72 5.02 9.73
CA PRO A 25 -21.13 4.34 8.59
C PRO A 25 -19.66 4.05 8.92
N PRO A 26 -19.12 2.89 8.51
CA PRO A 26 -17.72 2.58 8.76
C PRO A 26 -16.87 3.75 8.27
N VAL A 27 -16.14 4.38 9.19
CA VAL A 27 -15.18 5.40 8.84
C VAL A 27 -14.09 4.67 8.06
N PHE A 28 -14.17 4.73 6.73
CA PHE A 28 -13.05 4.41 5.88
C PHE A 28 -11.98 5.43 6.24
N THR A 29 -11.05 5.02 7.12
CA THR A 29 -9.92 5.83 7.55
C THR A 29 -9.32 6.51 6.33
N ALA A 30 -9.11 7.82 6.40
CA ALA A 30 -8.67 8.67 5.28
C ALA A 30 -7.70 7.92 4.36
N VAL A 31 -8.01 7.90 3.06
CA VAL A 31 -7.22 7.20 2.05
C VAL A 31 -5.76 7.61 2.22
N GLN A 32 -4.95 6.65 2.67
CA GLN A 32 -3.52 6.85 2.84
C GLN A 32 -2.92 6.99 1.44
N HIS A 33 -2.61 8.22 1.04
CA HIS A 33 -2.10 8.53 -0.29
C HIS A 33 -0.58 8.66 -0.25
N TYR A 34 0.11 7.65 -0.77
CA TYR A 34 1.56 7.70 -0.99
C TYR A 34 1.85 8.26 -2.38
N PRO A 35 3.08 8.73 -2.66
CA PRO A 35 3.52 8.93 -4.03
C PRO A 35 3.25 7.68 -4.88
N SER A 36 2.81 7.85 -6.13
CA SER A 36 2.39 6.74 -7.00
C SER A 36 3.43 5.63 -7.13
N ILE A 37 4.72 5.99 -7.13
CA ILE A 37 5.86 5.06 -7.17
C ILE A 37 5.80 4.05 -6.01
N CYS A 38 5.37 4.47 -4.82
CA CYS A 38 5.33 3.63 -3.61
C CYS A 38 4.25 2.53 -3.65
N TYR A 39 3.35 2.55 -4.65
CA TYR A 39 2.39 1.47 -4.87
C TYR A 39 2.90 0.39 -5.84
N LEU A 40 4.04 0.62 -6.50
CA LEU A 40 4.54 -0.32 -7.50
C LEU A 40 5.23 -1.53 -6.83
N PRO A 41 4.87 -2.78 -7.17
CA PRO A 41 5.56 -3.96 -6.64
C PRO A 41 6.99 -4.05 -7.15
N PRO A 42 7.94 -4.58 -6.36
CA PRO A 42 9.38 -4.60 -6.70
C PRO A 42 9.75 -5.34 -8.00
N GLU A 43 8.90 -6.26 -8.45
CA GLU A 43 9.10 -7.08 -9.66
C GLU A 43 8.50 -6.48 -10.95
N SER A 44 7.91 -5.28 -10.89
CA SER A 44 7.10 -4.73 -12.01
C SER A 44 7.90 -4.14 -13.19
N GLY A 45 9.06 -4.69 -13.51
CA GLY A 45 9.78 -4.32 -14.71
C GLY A 45 10.58 -5.49 -15.26
N LEU A 46 10.40 -5.77 -16.54
CA LEU A 46 11.06 -6.87 -17.22
C LEU A 46 12.43 -6.39 -17.69
N CYS A 47 13.46 -7.20 -17.44
CA CYS A 47 14.70 -7.09 -18.20
C CYS A 47 14.41 -7.45 -19.66
N ALA A 48 15.19 -6.87 -20.57
CA ALA A 48 15.16 -7.28 -21.97
C ALA A 48 15.78 -8.68 -22.07
N SER A 49 14.98 -9.71 -21.86
CA SER A 49 15.36 -11.08 -22.20
C SER A 49 14.32 -11.69 -23.13
N PHE A 50 14.80 -11.98 -24.34
CA PHE A 50 14.17 -12.73 -25.43
C PHE A 50 13.22 -11.97 -26.36
N ASP A 51 13.81 -11.24 -27.31
CA ASP A 51 13.23 -11.11 -28.65
C ASP A 51 13.32 -12.48 -29.35
N PRO A 52 12.21 -13.13 -29.75
CA PRO A 52 12.25 -14.39 -30.50
C PRO A 52 12.79 -14.24 -31.93
N GLU A 53 13.11 -13.01 -32.35
CA GLU A 53 13.53 -12.64 -33.71
C GLU A 53 14.93 -12.00 -33.77
N SER A 54 15.71 -12.13 -32.69
CA SER A 54 17.12 -11.76 -32.70
C SER A 54 17.94 -12.82 -33.46
N ASP A 55 18.10 -12.56 -34.76
CA ASP A 55 19.00 -13.21 -35.70
C ASP A 55 20.35 -13.62 -35.07
N ASN A 56 20.85 -14.81 -35.44
CA ASN A 56 22.11 -15.34 -34.93
C ASN A 56 23.29 -14.64 -35.62
N THR A 57 23.67 -13.46 -35.14
CA THR A 57 25.01 -12.92 -35.37
C THR A 57 25.81 -13.06 -34.09
N VAL A 58 26.60 -14.14 -34.05
CA VAL A 58 27.67 -14.38 -33.08
C VAL A 58 28.75 -13.34 -33.34
N ASP A 59 28.76 -12.23 -32.59
CA ASP A 59 29.91 -11.35 -32.44
C ASP A 59 29.81 -10.60 -31.09
N ASP A 60 30.89 -10.61 -30.32
CA ASP A 60 31.19 -9.82 -29.10
C ASP A 60 30.96 -10.49 -27.73
N ASP A 61 32.02 -11.17 -27.27
CA ASP A 61 32.50 -11.30 -25.89
C ASP A 61 31.47 -11.11 -24.76
N THR A 62 30.70 -12.15 -24.49
CA THR A 62 29.86 -12.28 -23.28
C THR A 62 30.73 -12.20 -22.01
N ASN A 63 30.85 -11.00 -21.44
CA ASN A 63 30.91 -10.83 -19.99
C ASN A 63 29.46 -10.66 -19.52
N ASP A 64 28.70 -11.76 -19.61
CA ASP A 64 27.37 -11.86 -19.03
C ASP A 64 27.51 -11.73 -17.51
N SER A 65 27.35 -10.50 -17.05
CA SER A 65 27.47 -10.08 -15.66
C SER A 65 26.09 -9.75 -15.09
N ASP A 66 25.05 -10.36 -15.66
CA ASP A 66 23.63 -10.13 -15.33
C ASP A 66 23.15 -10.88 -14.07
N ASP A 67 24.06 -11.53 -13.32
CA ASP A 67 23.75 -12.23 -12.08
C ASP A 67 24.14 -11.44 -10.81
N GLN A 68 24.55 -10.18 -10.93
CA GLN A 68 24.88 -9.38 -9.74
C GLN A 68 23.62 -8.75 -9.12
N LEU A 69 23.04 -9.44 -8.14
CA LEU A 69 21.94 -8.90 -7.35
C LEU A 69 22.40 -7.74 -6.45
N LEU A 70 21.82 -6.56 -6.66
CA LEU A 70 21.98 -5.41 -5.79
C LEU A 70 21.00 -5.49 -4.62
N ILE A 71 21.43 -5.04 -3.44
CA ILE A 71 20.54 -4.89 -2.29
C ILE A 71 19.90 -3.51 -2.33
N ARG A 72 18.57 -3.46 -2.30
CA ARG A 72 17.76 -2.23 -2.28
C ARG A 72 16.62 -2.34 -1.29
N TYR A 73 15.90 -1.25 -1.09
CA TYR A 73 14.69 -1.18 -0.27
C TYR A 73 13.50 -0.80 -1.14
N TYR A 74 12.34 -1.41 -0.91
CA TYR A 74 11.07 -1.01 -1.51
C TYR A 74 10.05 -0.73 -0.40
N PHE A 75 9.10 0.14 -0.68
CA PHE A 75 7.97 0.39 0.20
C PHE A 75 6.81 -0.56 -0.10
N ASP A 76 6.30 -1.23 0.92
CA ASP A 76 5.09 -2.04 0.88
C ASP A 76 3.93 -1.21 1.43
N ALA A 77 3.02 -0.79 0.55
CA ALA A 77 1.84 -0.02 0.93
C ALA A 77 0.83 -0.81 1.80
N THR A 78 0.90 -2.14 1.81
CA THR A 78 0.04 -3.00 2.64
C THR A 78 0.49 -2.96 4.10
N THR A 79 1.79 -3.10 4.34
CA THR A 79 2.37 -3.07 5.69
C THR A 79 2.79 -1.68 6.14
N GLN A 80 2.87 -0.74 5.20
CA GLN A 80 3.33 0.64 5.39
C GLN A 80 4.79 0.68 5.87
N GLN A 81 5.61 -0.25 5.39
CA GLN A 81 7.00 -0.43 5.79
C GLN A 81 7.91 -0.57 4.57
N CYS A 82 9.19 -0.26 4.79
CA CYS A 82 10.24 -0.48 3.80
C CYS A 82 10.95 -1.80 4.08
N TYR A 83 11.06 -2.66 3.07
CA TYR A 83 11.73 -3.95 3.15
C TYR A 83 12.92 -4.04 2.21
N GLN A 84 13.95 -4.75 2.65
CA GLN A 84 15.12 -5.05 1.84
C GLN A 84 14.77 -6.14 0.81
N PHE A 85 15.25 -5.98 -0.43
CA PHE A 85 15.13 -6.98 -1.48
C PHE A 85 16.35 -7.02 -2.40
N GLY A 86 16.56 -8.17 -3.04
CA GLY A 86 17.56 -8.36 -4.08
C GLY A 86 16.99 -8.04 -5.45
N VAL A 87 17.83 -7.52 -6.34
CA VAL A 87 17.39 -7.08 -7.67
C VAL A 87 18.50 -7.14 -8.70
N GLN A 88 18.10 -7.35 -9.94
CA GLN A 88 19.00 -7.30 -11.08
C GLN A 88 19.33 -5.84 -11.43
N ASN A 89 20.39 -5.65 -12.21
CA ASN A 89 20.79 -4.33 -12.68
C ASN A 89 19.99 -3.88 -13.93
N CYS A 90 18.95 -4.64 -14.29
CA CYS A 90 18.01 -4.39 -15.37
C CYS A 90 16.55 -4.53 -14.88
N GLY A 91 15.62 -3.95 -15.63
CA GLY A 91 14.19 -4.04 -15.32
C GLY A 91 13.78 -3.31 -14.02
N GLY A 92 12.71 -3.80 -13.39
CA GLY A 92 12.12 -3.22 -12.18
C GLY A 92 11.47 -1.84 -12.36
N ASN A 93 11.18 -1.18 -11.24
CA ASN A 93 10.67 0.20 -11.19
C ASN A 93 11.39 1.02 -10.11
N GLU A 94 10.99 2.28 -9.95
CA GLU A 94 11.61 3.26 -9.06
C GLU A 94 11.26 3.09 -7.57
N ASN A 95 10.41 2.13 -7.18
CA ASN A 95 10.22 1.74 -5.78
C ASN A 95 11.44 0.94 -5.28
N ARG A 96 12.58 1.63 -5.25
CA ARG A 96 13.93 1.06 -5.24
C ARG A 96 14.89 2.09 -4.66
N PHE A 97 15.09 2.02 -3.37
CA PHE A 97 15.92 2.96 -2.61
C PHE A 97 17.24 2.30 -2.20
N GLU A 98 18.31 3.07 -2.11
CA GLU A 98 19.63 2.55 -1.72
C GLU A 98 19.71 2.20 -0.24
N ASN A 99 18.98 2.93 0.59
CA ASN A 99 18.94 2.73 2.03
C ASN A 99 17.51 2.88 2.59
N LEU A 100 17.33 2.41 3.82
CA LEU A 100 16.05 2.42 4.51
C LEU A 100 15.49 3.83 4.74
N ALA A 101 16.37 4.79 5.04
CA ALA A 101 15.98 6.16 5.38
C ALA A 101 15.37 6.88 4.17
N ASP A 102 15.96 6.70 2.98
CA ASP A 102 15.44 7.29 1.74
C ASP A 102 14.05 6.73 1.40
N CYS A 103 13.87 5.41 1.52
CA CYS A 103 12.57 4.78 1.31
C CYS A 103 11.51 5.34 2.26
N GLN A 104 11.83 5.40 3.55
CA GLN A 104 10.91 5.92 4.57
C GLN A 104 10.60 7.39 4.37
N SER A 105 11.60 8.20 4.00
CA SER A 105 11.41 9.63 3.75
C SER A 105 10.51 9.86 2.53
N PHE A 106 10.78 9.16 1.42
CA PHE A 106 10.05 9.32 0.17
C PHE A 106 8.60 8.82 0.26
N CYS A 107 8.39 7.61 0.80
CA CYS A 107 7.07 6.99 0.93
C CYS A 107 6.37 7.29 2.26
N SER A 108 6.83 8.31 3.00
CA SER A 108 6.13 8.73 4.22
C SER A 108 4.77 9.31 3.90
N LEU A 109 3.81 9.07 4.80
CA LEU A 109 2.53 9.77 4.78
C LEU A 109 2.77 11.24 5.07
N THR A 110 2.86 12.07 4.02
CA THR A 110 2.74 13.52 4.23
C THR A 110 1.31 13.79 4.68
N LYS A 111 1.14 14.43 5.84
CA LYS A 111 -0.17 14.84 6.38
C LYS A 111 -0.82 15.97 5.54
N SER A 112 -0.53 16.04 4.25
CA SER A 112 -0.79 17.22 3.41
C SER A 112 -1.82 16.97 2.30
N GLN A 113 -2.47 15.81 2.26
CA GLN A 113 -3.59 15.55 1.34
C GLN A 113 -4.91 15.29 2.07
N VAL A 114 -5.10 15.93 3.23
CA VAL A 114 -6.41 16.10 3.85
C VAL A 114 -6.92 17.50 3.46
N GLY A 115 -7.68 17.56 2.36
CA GLY A 115 -8.56 18.68 2.01
C GLY A 115 -7.88 19.96 1.50
N GLN A 116 -7.80 20.09 0.17
CA GLN A 116 -8.15 21.33 -0.52
C GLN A 116 -9.33 21.05 -1.43
#